data_AF-A0A7J3D2M3-F1
#
_entry.id   AF-A0A7J3D2M3-F1
#
_cell.length_a   1.000
_cell.length_b   1.000
_cell.length_c   1.000
_cell.angle_alpha   90.00
_cell.angle_beta   90.00
_cell.angle_gamma   90.00
#
_symmetry.space_group_name_H-M   'P 1'
#
loop_
_entity.id
_entity.type
_entity.pdbx_description
1 polymer ?
#
loop_
_entity_poly.entity_id
_entity_poly.type
_entity_poly.pdbx_seq_one_letter_code
_entity_poly.pdbx_strand_id
1 'polypeptide(L)'
;MPKFKPITRKSGELIRAEDWNKMQEDIRADIEELDAKIAQLRKYVDSLNESTTILNPASPVGVSYSLIENVPGERDNYVTTVVGPITRQWAMERGKVGELCKFGLAEYFEVLDYWAGAEDGDKKALEILFEYLDGTSAVVSGLFIHECSKLRPKGTENPFLEYLLSPNERVWYRYRVKNPHPEKEVFNITFKKIEPGCILKVGNVINFKSKMTTL
;
A
#
# COMPACT_ATOMS: atom_id res chain seq x y z
N MET A 1 -32.18 -10.64 -21.66
CA MET A 1 -33.54 -10.29 -22.13
C MET A 1 -33.42 -9.51 -23.43
N PRO A 2 -34.43 -9.51 -24.31
CA PRO A 2 -34.35 -8.76 -25.55
C PRO A 2 -34.42 -7.26 -25.23
N LYS A 3 -33.40 -6.50 -25.66
CA LYS A 3 -33.40 -5.01 -25.63
C LYS A 3 -34.71 -4.47 -26.21
N PHE A 4 -35.22 -3.35 -25.69
CA PHE A 4 -36.37 -2.68 -26.26
C PHE A 4 -36.30 -2.64 -27.80
N LYS A 5 -37.34 -3.16 -28.45
CA LYS A 5 -37.50 -3.10 -29.90
C LYS A 5 -38.67 -2.16 -30.18
N PRO A 6 -38.41 -1.02 -30.86
CA PRO A 6 -39.50 -0.12 -31.24
C PRO A 6 -40.50 -0.88 -32.13
N ILE A 7 -41.79 -0.70 -31.87
CA ILE A 7 -42.84 -1.19 -32.76
C ILE A 7 -42.82 -0.30 -34.01
N THR A 8 -42.39 -0.86 -35.15
CA THR A 8 -42.39 -0.14 -36.43
C THR A 8 -43.80 -0.13 -37.03
N ARG A 9 -44.35 1.07 -37.27
CA ARG A 9 -45.68 1.28 -37.88
C ARG A 9 -45.64 2.31 -38.99
N LYS A 10 -46.65 2.28 -39.86
CA LYS A 10 -46.82 3.28 -40.93
C LYS A 10 -47.36 4.58 -40.35
N SER A 11 -46.96 5.71 -40.93
CA SER A 11 -47.46 7.03 -40.53
C SER A 11 -48.99 7.09 -40.59
N GLY A 12 -49.65 7.50 -39.51
CA GLY A 12 -51.11 7.60 -39.39
C GLY A 12 -51.84 6.43 -38.72
N GLU A 13 -51.14 5.34 -38.37
CA GLU A 13 -51.74 4.23 -37.61
C GLU A 13 -51.89 4.57 -36.11
N LEU A 14 -53.10 4.39 -35.57
CA LEU A 14 -53.38 4.58 -34.14
C LEU A 14 -52.66 3.53 -33.30
N ILE A 15 -51.99 3.98 -32.23
CA ILE A 15 -51.38 3.10 -31.23
C ILE A 15 -52.50 2.53 -30.35
N ARG A 16 -52.58 1.20 -30.23
CA ARG A 16 -53.54 0.58 -29.31
C ARG A 16 -53.03 0.73 -27.89
N ALA A 17 -53.93 0.88 -26.92
CA ALA A 17 -53.56 1.05 -25.50
C ALA A 17 -52.66 -0.10 -24.99
N GLU A 18 -52.87 -1.33 -25.47
CA GLU A 18 -52.04 -2.49 -25.14
C GLU A 18 -50.58 -2.35 -25.61
N ASP A 19 -50.38 -1.84 -26.84
CA ASP A 19 -49.04 -1.61 -27.40
C ASP A 19 -48.33 -0.48 -26.65
N TRP A 20 -49.07 0.57 -26.27
CA TRP A 20 -48.56 1.67 -25.47
C TRP A 20 -48.12 1.21 -24.08
N ASN A 21 -48.97 0.44 -23.39
CA ASN A 21 -48.67 -0.08 -22.05
C ASN A 21 -47.46 -1.01 -22.09
N LYS A 22 -47.39 -1.91 -23.08
CA LYS A 22 -46.24 -2.80 -23.26
C LYS A 22 -44.95 -2.02 -23.50
N MET A 23 -44.98 -0.99 -24.35
CA MET A 23 -43.81 -0.12 -24.55
C MET A 23 -43.38 0.57 -23.26
N GLN A 24 -44.33 1.05 -22.44
CA GLN A 24 -44.00 1.68 -21.16
C GLN A 24 -43.40 0.69 -20.16
N GLU A 25 -43.90 -0.55 -20.10
CA GLU A 25 -43.33 -1.60 -19.24
C GLU A 25 -41.93 -2.01 -19.69
N ASP A 26 -41.73 -2.25 -20.99
CA ASP A 26 -40.42 -2.59 -21.55
C ASP A 26 -39.39 -1.48 -21.30
N ILE A 27 -39.78 -0.20 -21.47
CA ILE A 27 -38.91 0.96 -21.18
C ILE A 27 -38.60 1.04 -19.69
N ARG A 28 -39.58 0.83 -18.80
CA ARG A 28 -39.36 0.86 -17.34
C ARG A 28 -38.39 -0.24 -16.92
N ALA A 29 -38.58 -1.46 -17.43
CA ALA A 29 -37.69 -2.58 -17.14
C ALA A 29 -36.26 -2.32 -17.62
N ASP A 30 -36.09 -1.76 -18.83
CA ASP A 30 -34.77 -1.39 -19.36
C ASP A 30 -34.10 -0.29 -18.50
N ILE A 31 -34.85 0.69 -17.98
CA ILE A 31 -34.33 1.72 -17.08
C ILE A 31 -33.88 1.12 -15.75
N GLU A 32 -34.71 0.29 -15.12
CA GLU A 32 -34.36 -0.37 -13.85
C GLU A 32 -33.12 -1.26 -13.98
N GLU A 33 -32.97 -1.97 -15.10
CA GLU A 33 -31.76 -2.76 -15.40
C GLU A 33 -30.53 -1.87 -15.58
N LEU A 34 -30.66 -0.73 -16.28
CA LEU A 34 -29.58 0.22 -16.46
C LEU A 34 -29.14 0.83 -15.13
N ASP A 35 -30.07 1.22 -14.26
CA ASP A 35 -29.75 1.75 -12.93
C ASP A 35 -29.03 0.72 -12.06
N ALA A 36 -29.46 -0.54 -12.10
CA ALA A 36 -28.77 -1.63 -11.41
C ALA A 36 -27.34 -1.82 -11.91
N LYS A 37 -27.13 -1.78 -13.24
CA LYS A 37 -25.78 -1.87 -13.84
C LYS A 37 -24.92 -0.68 -13.51
N ILE A 38 -25.46 0.54 -13.54
CA ILE A 38 -24.74 1.76 -13.16
C ILE A 38 -24.32 1.68 -11.69
N ALA A 39 -25.19 1.22 -10.79
CA ALA A 39 -24.86 1.03 -9.38
C ALA A 39 -23.75 -0.02 -9.18
N GLN A 40 -23.78 -1.12 -9.93
CA GLN A 40 -22.71 -2.12 -9.90
C GLN A 40 -21.38 -1.59 -10.43
N LEU A 41 -21.40 -0.86 -11.55
CA LEU A 41 -20.20 -0.25 -12.12
C LEU A 41 -19.60 0.79 -11.21
N ARG A 42 -20.42 1.62 -10.54
CA ARG A 42 -19.95 2.56 -9.51
C ARG A 42 -19.24 1.82 -8.38
N LYS A 43 -19.84 0.78 -7.82
CA LYS A 43 -19.20 -0.05 -6.78
C LYS A 43 -17.89 -0.67 -7.26
N TYR A 44 -17.84 -1.11 -8.52
CA TYR A 44 -16.63 -1.67 -9.10
C TYR A 44 -15.53 -0.60 -9.22
N VAL A 45 -15.85 0.58 -9.76
CA VAL A 45 -14.92 1.72 -9.87
C VAL A 45 -14.44 2.16 -8.49
N ASP A 46 -15.33 2.27 -7.50
CA ASP A 46 -15.00 2.63 -6.12
C ASP A 46 -14.07 1.59 -5.45
N SER A 47 -14.02 0.36 -5.97
CA SER A 47 -13.15 -0.71 -5.49
C SER A 47 -11.79 -0.78 -6.19
N LEU A 48 -11.59 0.00 -7.25
CA LEU A 48 -10.32 0.05 -7.98
C LEU A 48 -9.27 0.83 -7.18
N ASN A 49 -8.19 0.14 -6.84
CA ASN A 49 -7.01 0.75 -6.24
C ASN A 49 -5.87 0.74 -7.25
N GLU A 50 -5.24 1.90 -7.40
CA GLU A 50 -3.95 2.03 -8.05
C GLU A 50 -2.85 1.69 -7.05
N SER A 51 -1.79 1.03 -7.51
CA SER A 51 -0.64 0.72 -6.67
C SER A 51 0.63 1.20 -7.35
N THR A 52 1.39 2.01 -6.63
CA THR A 52 2.64 2.58 -7.09
C THR A 52 3.78 2.01 -6.27
N THR A 53 4.88 1.64 -6.94
CA THR A 53 6.09 1.16 -6.29
C THR A 53 7.24 2.08 -6.61
N ILE A 54 7.89 2.61 -5.58
CA ILE A 54 9.10 3.41 -5.70
C ILE A 54 10.29 2.52 -5.33
N LEU A 55 11.17 2.32 -6.30
CA LEU A 55 12.41 1.56 -6.15
C LEU A 55 13.56 2.53 -5.86
N ASN A 56 14.42 2.15 -4.92
CA ASN A 56 15.63 2.89 -4.56
C ASN A 56 15.38 4.38 -4.21
N PRO A 57 14.37 4.73 -3.38
CA PRO A 57 14.18 6.12 -2.98
C PRO A 57 15.41 6.62 -2.22
N ALA A 58 15.87 7.81 -2.61
CA ALA A 58 16.93 8.51 -1.89
C ALA A 58 16.39 9.04 -0.55
N SER A 59 17.23 9.01 0.48
CA SER A 59 16.95 9.65 1.76
C SER A 59 18.03 10.67 2.08
N PRO A 60 17.66 11.89 2.50
CA PRO A 60 18.63 12.90 2.95
C PRO A 60 19.18 12.61 4.35
N VAL A 61 18.59 11.65 5.07
CA VAL A 61 18.97 11.26 6.43
C VAL A 61 19.26 9.77 6.53
N GLY A 62 20.01 9.37 7.56
CA GLY A 62 20.38 7.98 7.80
C GLY A 62 21.56 7.50 6.95
N VAL A 63 21.91 6.22 7.12
CA VAL A 63 23.01 5.58 6.41
C VAL A 63 22.47 4.40 5.62
N SER A 64 22.78 4.37 4.33
CA SER A 64 22.38 3.29 3.43
C SER A 64 23.54 2.32 3.20
N TYR A 65 23.28 1.04 3.44
CA TYR A 65 24.24 -0.05 3.24
C TYR A 65 23.81 -0.90 2.04
N SER A 66 24.80 -1.44 1.34
CA SER A 66 24.56 -2.55 0.43
C SER A 66 24.09 -3.79 1.19
N LEU A 67 23.43 -4.73 0.51
CA LEU A 67 22.98 -5.98 1.11
C LEU A 67 24.14 -6.96 1.40
N ILE A 68 25.30 -6.78 0.75
CA ILE A 68 26.54 -7.52 1.01
C ILE A 68 27.43 -6.87 2.08
N GLU A 69 27.10 -5.68 2.55
CA GLU A 69 27.86 -4.96 3.57
C GLU A 69 27.34 -5.31 4.96
N ASN A 70 28.26 -5.48 5.91
CA ASN A 70 27.89 -5.64 7.31
C ASN A 70 27.54 -4.28 7.90
N VAL A 71 26.34 -4.15 8.46
CA VAL A 71 25.99 -3.01 9.31
C VAL A 71 26.73 -3.19 10.65
N PRO A 72 27.32 -2.13 11.24
CA PRO A 72 28.07 -2.28 12.48
C PRO A 72 27.24 -2.90 13.62
N GLY A 73 27.78 -3.96 14.23
CA GLY A 73 27.14 -4.72 15.30
C GLY A 73 26.24 -5.87 14.83
N GLU A 74 26.05 -6.07 13.52
CA GLU A 74 25.37 -7.25 13.00
C GLU A 74 26.26 -8.48 13.01
N ARG A 75 25.61 -9.65 13.09
CA ARG A 75 26.30 -10.95 13.03
C ARG A 75 26.69 -11.33 11.61
N ASP A 76 25.87 -10.97 10.62
CA ASP A 76 26.06 -11.32 9.21
C ASP A 76 25.24 -10.40 8.29
N ASN A 77 25.63 -10.29 7.02
CA ASN A 77 24.89 -9.57 5.97
C ASN A 77 23.99 -10.52 5.16
N TYR A 78 23.42 -10.08 4.02
CA TYR A 78 22.50 -10.90 3.21
C TYR A 78 23.19 -11.73 2.12
N VAL A 79 24.52 -11.63 1.95
CA VAL A 79 25.36 -12.35 0.97
C VAL A 79 24.86 -12.31 -0.48
N THR A 80 24.08 -11.29 -0.83
CA THR A 80 23.60 -11.01 -2.18
C THR A 80 23.45 -9.50 -2.34
N THR A 81 23.52 -9.00 -3.57
CA THR A 81 23.27 -7.59 -3.89
C THR A 81 21.77 -7.28 -4.06
N VAL A 82 20.93 -8.31 -4.18
CA VAL A 82 19.49 -8.17 -4.40
C VAL A 82 18.70 -9.28 -3.69
N VAL A 83 17.59 -8.90 -3.07
CA VAL A 83 16.57 -9.81 -2.52
C VAL A 83 15.19 -9.31 -2.94
N GLY A 84 14.57 -9.99 -3.92
CA GLY A 84 13.34 -9.49 -4.56
C GLY A 84 13.56 -8.10 -5.18
N PRO A 85 12.79 -7.07 -4.80
CA PRO A 85 13.01 -5.70 -5.27
C PRO A 85 14.07 -4.92 -4.46
N ILE A 86 14.53 -5.46 -3.33
CA ILE A 86 15.41 -4.76 -2.38
C ILE A 86 16.85 -4.88 -2.87
N THR A 87 17.54 -3.75 -3.01
CA THR A 87 18.96 -3.70 -3.42
C THR A 87 19.86 -3.03 -2.38
N ARG A 88 19.26 -2.24 -1.48
CA ARG A 88 19.94 -1.57 -0.36
C ARG A 88 19.05 -1.56 0.87
N GLN A 89 19.67 -1.28 2.00
CA GLN A 89 18.99 -1.14 3.28
C GLN A 89 19.40 0.18 3.95
N TRP A 90 18.43 0.84 4.57
CA TRP A 90 18.69 1.88 5.57
C TRP A 90 18.72 1.20 6.92
N ALA A 91 19.82 1.35 7.66
CA ALA A 91 20.02 0.62 8.91
C ALA A 91 20.53 1.55 10.03
N MET A 92 20.11 1.28 11.26
CA MET A 92 20.57 2.01 12.44
C MET A 92 20.99 1.03 13.54
N GLU A 93 22.25 1.18 13.93
CA GLU A 93 22.98 0.33 14.89
C GLU A 93 22.33 0.27 16.27
N ARG A 94 22.76 -0.72 17.07
CA ARG A 94 22.33 -0.90 18.46
C ARG A 94 22.75 0.31 19.31
N GLY A 95 21.93 0.67 20.31
CA GLY A 95 22.17 1.80 21.20
C GLY A 95 21.78 3.17 20.63
N LYS A 96 21.56 3.29 19.32
CA LYS A 96 21.05 4.51 18.68
C LYS A 96 19.53 4.46 18.51
N VAL A 97 18.88 5.61 18.59
CA VAL A 97 17.47 5.84 18.27
C VAL A 97 17.37 7.14 17.48
N GLY A 98 16.36 7.28 16.62
CA GLY A 98 16.20 8.44 15.75
C GLY A 98 15.75 8.08 14.33
N GLU A 99 15.87 9.05 13.43
CA GLU A 99 15.45 8.91 12.03
C GLU A 99 16.36 7.94 11.28
N LEU A 100 15.77 6.89 10.74
CA LEU A 100 16.43 5.85 9.97
C LEU A 100 16.57 6.25 8.50
N CYS A 101 15.48 6.76 7.92
CA CYS A 101 15.41 7.30 6.56
C CYS A 101 14.15 8.14 6.39
N LYS A 102 14.16 9.01 5.37
CA LYS A 102 13.06 9.91 4.99
C LYS A 102 12.89 9.91 3.48
N PHE A 103 11.69 9.65 2.99
CA PHE A 103 11.38 9.60 1.56
C PHE A 103 10.34 10.66 1.20
N GLY A 104 10.60 11.44 0.15
CA GLY A 104 9.62 12.35 -0.43
C GLY A 104 8.73 11.62 -1.44
N LEU A 105 7.40 11.82 -1.37
CA LEU A 105 6.44 11.23 -2.29
C LEU A 105 5.59 12.27 -3.03
N ALA A 106 5.08 13.30 -2.34
CA ALA A 106 4.11 14.26 -2.91
C ALA A 106 2.90 13.55 -3.56
N GLU A 107 2.25 12.66 -2.81
CA GLU A 107 1.19 11.78 -3.31
C GLU A 107 0.06 11.59 -2.28
N TYR A 108 -1.16 11.31 -2.76
CA TYR A 108 -2.29 10.88 -1.93
C TYR A 108 -2.33 9.35 -1.92
N PHE A 109 -2.40 8.72 -0.75
CA PHE A 109 -2.53 7.26 -0.64
C PHE A 109 -3.20 6.82 0.66
N GLU A 110 -3.84 5.65 0.61
CA GLU A 110 -4.53 5.04 1.76
C GLU A 110 -3.61 4.17 2.62
N VAL A 111 -2.71 3.43 1.97
CA VAL A 111 -1.83 2.48 2.64
C VAL A 111 -0.42 2.55 2.10
N LEU A 112 0.55 2.33 2.99
CA LEU A 112 1.96 2.20 2.70
C LEU A 112 2.41 0.79 3.07
N ASP A 113 2.97 0.09 2.10
CA ASP A 113 3.67 -1.18 2.24
C ASP A 113 5.19 -0.93 2.23
N TYR A 114 5.89 -1.53 3.18
CA TYR A 114 7.34 -1.34 3.35
C TYR A 114 8.02 -2.64 3.78
N TRP A 115 9.29 -2.78 3.45
CA TRP A 115 10.11 -3.93 3.83
C TRP A 115 10.96 -3.59 5.05
N ALA A 116 10.89 -4.42 6.09
CA ALA A 116 11.67 -4.22 7.29
C ALA A 116 12.12 -5.55 7.92
N GLY A 117 13.17 -5.46 8.73
CA GLY A 117 13.69 -6.54 9.56
C GLY A 117 14.59 -5.96 10.63
N ALA A 118 14.87 -6.73 11.69
CA ALA A 118 15.77 -6.28 12.74
C ALA A 118 16.70 -7.39 13.26
N GLU A 119 17.97 -7.07 13.46
CA GLU A 119 18.87 -7.93 14.25
C GLU A 119 18.52 -7.76 15.73
N ASP A 120 18.42 -8.87 16.47
CA ASP A 120 17.83 -8.92 17.81
C ASP A 120 16.46 -8.23 17.87
N GLY A 121 15.62 -8.47 16.86
CA GLY A 121 14.27 -7.92 16.71
C GLY A 121 13.22 -8.53 17.65
N ASP A 122 12.04 -8.84 17.09
CA ASP A 122 10.86 -9.32 17.81
C ASP A 122 10.37 -8.32 18.87
N LYS A 123 10.31 -7.04 18.49
CA LYS A 123 9.91 -5.93 19.37
C LYS A 123 9.32 -4.76 18.60
N LYS A 124 8.64 -3.86 19.33
CA LYS A 124 8.08 -2.60 18.82
C LYS A 124 9.20 -1.59 18.61
N ALA A 125 9.87 -1.68 17.46
CA ALA A 125 11.10 -0.94 17.18
C ALA A 125 10.93 0.24 16.23
N LEU A 126 9.82 0.30 15.50
CA LEU A 126 9.61 1.24 14.41
C LEU A 126 8.44 2.19 14.70
N GLU A 127 8.64 3.44 14.28
CA GLU A 127 7.62 4.46 14.14
C GLU A 127 7.68 5.02 12.71
N ILE A 128 6.51 5.29 12.12
CA ILE A 128 6.40 5.92 10.79
C ILE A 128 5.65 7.24 10.97
N LEU A 129 6.32 8.33 10.57
CA LEU A 129 5.78 9.68 10.55
C LEU A 129 5.37 10.03 9.11
N PHE A 130 4.14 10.46 8.95
CA PHE A 130 3.60 11.07 7.73
C PHE A 130 3.62 12.58 7.92
N GLU A 131 4.35 13.29 7.06
CA GLU A 131 4.30 14.75 6.96
C GLU A 131 3.44 15.11 5.75
N TYR A 132 2.45 15.96 5.96
CA TYR A 132 1.51 16.38 4.92
C TYR A 132 1.89 17.74 4.34
N LEU A 133 1.46 18.01 3.11
CA LEU A 133 1.77 19.26 2.40
C LEU A 133 1.22 20.51 3.12
N ASP A 134 0.13 20.36 3.89
CA ASP A 134 -0.47 21.42 4.70
C ASP A 134 0.32 21.76 5.99
N GLY A 135 1.47 21.09 6.20
CA GLY A 135 2.35 21.28 7.35
C GLY A 135 1.94 20.48 8.59
N THR A 136 0.83 19.74 8.55
CA THR A 136 0.45 18.82 9.63
C THR A 136 1.22 17.51 9.54
N SER A 137 1.18 16.70 10.61
CA SER A 137 1.80 15.39 10.62
C SER A 137 1.00 14.38 11.43
N ALA A 138 1.18 13.10 11.12
CA ALA A 138 0.61 12.00 11.86
C ALA A 138 1.63 10.89 12.07
N VAL A 139 1.54 10.23 13.22
CA VAL A 139 2.51 9.22 13.65
C VAL A 139 1.81 7.88 13.84
N VAL A 140 2.35 6.83 13.23
CA VAL A 140 2.02 5.45 13.56
C VAL A 140 3.19 4.85 14.32
N SER A 141 3.01 4.73 15.64
CA SER A 141 4.05 4.26 16.55
C SER A 141 3.83 2.81 16.99
N GLY A 142 4.83 2.24 17.67
CA GLY A 142 4.75 0.90 18.25
C GLY A 142 4.67 -0.22 17.22
N LEU A 143 5.23 -0.02 16.02
CA LEU A 143 5.22 -1.03 14.96
C LEU A 143 6.20 -2.15 15.33
N PHE A 144 5.67 -3.36 15.50
CA PHE A 144 6.44 -4.56 15.79
C PHE A 144 7.22 -5.01 14.55
N ILE A 145 8.51 -5.26 14.72
CA ILE A 145 9.42 -5.71 13.67
C ILE A 145 10.06 -7.02 14.09
N HIS A 146 9.88 -8.03 13.25
CA HIS A 146 10.39 -9.38 13.47
C HIS A 146 11.92 -9.44 13.33
N GLU A 147 12.51 -10.36 14.08
CA GLU A 147 13.92 -10.68 14.00
C GLU A 147 14.26 -11.32 12.63
N CYS A 148 15.40 -10.94 12.03
CA CYS A 148 15.69 -11.21 10.62
C CYS A 148 16.77 -12.27 10.34
N SER A 149 17.37 -12.92 11.35
CA SER A 149 18.31 -14.03 11.13
C SER A 149 17.64 -15.33 10.70
N LYS A 150 16.34 -15.50 10.99
CA LYS A 150 15.53 -16.65 10.58
C LYS A 150 14.06 -16.30 10.47
N LEU A 151 13.32 -17.11 9.72
CA LEU A 151 11.88 -16.92 9.55
C LEU A 151 11.14 -17.04 10.88
N ARG A 152 10.34 -16.03 11.18
CA ARG A 152 9.49 -15.96 12.36
C ARG A 152 8.03 -16.26 11.99
N PRO A 153 7.28 -16.91 12.90
CA PRO A 153 5.85 -17.10 12.70
C PRO A 153 5.16 -15.74 12.62
N LYS A 154 4.08 -15.67 11.83
CA LYS A 154 3.27 -14.47 11.70
C LYS A 154 2.57 -14.17 13.02
N GLY A 155 2.98 -13.08 13.68
CA GLY A 155 2.36 -12.58 14.91
C GLY A 155 1.02 -11.87 14.68
N THR A 156 0.39 -11.42 15.76
CA THR A 156 -0.83 -10.59 15.74
C THR A 156 -0.54 -9.09 15.77
N GLU A 157 0.60 -8.69 16.36
CA GLU A 157 1.05 -7.30 16.40
C GLU A 157 1.82 -6.95 15.13
N ASN A 158 1.32 -5.97 14.34
CA ASN A 158 1.88 -5.59 13.04
C ASN A 158 2.20 -6.81 12.14
N PRO A 159 1.19 -7.61 11.77
CA PRO A 159 1.39 -8.85 11.03
C PRO A 159 1.98 -8.57 9.65
N PHE A 160 3.09 -9.22 9.32
CA PHE A 160 3.66 -9.12 7.97
C PHE A 160 2.73 -9.76 6.91
N LEU A 161 2.73 -9.21 5.71
CA LEU A 161 1.96 -9.73 4.57
C LEU A 161 2.65 -10.91 3.90
N GLU A 162 3.95 -10.77 3.67
CA GLU A 162 4.82 -11.74 2.99
C GLU A 162 6.26 -11.59 3.48
N TYR A 163 7.12 -12.51 3.06
CA TYR A 163 8.54 -12.49 3.38
C TYR A 163 9.40 -12.86 2.17
N LEU A 164 10.66 -12.46 2.20
CA LEU A 164 11.71 -12.85 1.24
C LEU A 164 12.91 -13.42 2.00
N LEU A 165 13.55 -14.43 1.42
CA LEU A 165 14.75 -15.05 1.97
C LEU A 165 15.96 -14.70 1.11
N SER A 166 17.08 -14.36 1.76
CA SER A 166 18.39 -14.30 1.12
C SER A 166 19.03 -15.70 1.03
N PRO A 167 20.15 -15.86 0.30
CA PRO A 167 20.85 -17.14 0.21
C PRO A 167 21.28 -17.74 1.55
N ASN A 168 21.58 -16.91 2.56
CA ASN A 168 21.88 -17.35 3.94
C ASN A 168 20.63 -17.35 4.84
N GLU A 169 19.43 -17.48 4.27
CA GLU A 169 18.14 -17.61 4.97
C GLU A 169 17.75 -16.42 5.87
N ARG A 170 18.46 -15.29 5.79
CA ARG A 170 18.03 -14.06 6.44
C ARG A 170 16.78 -13.52 5.76
N VAL A 171 15.93 -12.88 6.57
CA VAL A 171 14.54 -12.62 6.18
C VAL A 171 14.24 -11.14 6.09
N TRP A 172 13.55 -10.76 5.02
CA TRP A 172 12.85 -9.49 4.92
C TRP A 172 11.35 -9.73 5.05
N TYR A 173 10.67 -8.90 5.84
CA TYR A 173 9.23 -8.98 6.01
C TYR A 173 8.57 -7.74 5.40
N ARG A 174 7.49 -7.93 4.65
CA ARG A 174 6.67 -6.83 4.14
C ARG A 174 5.57 -6.51 5.12
N TYR A 175 5.50 -5.27 5.58
CA TYR A 175 4.46 -4.77 6.46
C TYR A 175 3.56 -3.80 5.72
N ARG A 176 2.38 -3.52 6.30
CA ARG A 176 1.43 -2.52 5.81
C ARG A 176 1.02 -1.61 6.94
N VAL A 177 1.06 -0.31 6.69
CA VAL A 177 0.51 0.71 7.57
C VAL A 177 -0.54 1.53 6.82
N LYS A 178 -1.60 1.93 7.52
CA LYS A 178 -2.60 2.86 6.97
C LYS A 178 -2.10 4.30 7.15
N ASN A 179 -2.26 5.12 6.12
CA ASN A 179 -2.13 6.57 6.26
C ASN A 179 -3.27 7.06 7.18
N PRO A 180 -2.98 7.76 8.29
CA PRO A 180 -4.01 8.30 9.18
C PRO A 180 -4.95 9.33 8.52
N HIS A 181 -4.44 10.04 7.50
CA HIS A 181 -5.17 11.07 6.75
C HIS A 181 -5.02 10.84 5.24
N PRO A 182 -5.73 9.85 4.67
CA PRO A 182 -5.67 9.52 3.24
C PRO A 182 -6.16 10.66 2.32
N GLU A 183 -6.96 11.58 2.85
CA GLU A 183 -7.44 12.78 2.18
C GLU A 183 -6.38 13.88 2.02
N LYS A 184 -5.23 13.75 2.71
CA LYS A 184 -4.15 14.72 2.66
C LYS A 184 -2.99 14.21 1.81
N GLU A 185 -2.40 15.12 1.04
CA GLU A 185 -1.20 14.84 0.28
C GLU A 185 -0.02 14.61 1.22
N VAL A 186 0.62 13.44 1.12
CA VAL A 186 1.80 13.11 1.90
C VAL A 186 3.02 13.68 1.20
N PHE A 187 3.68 14.63 1.87
CA PHE A 187 4.91 15.25 1.39
C PHE A 187 6.12 14.36 1.67
N ASN A 188 6.28 13.90 2.92
CA ASN A 188 7.34 12.97 3.30
C ASN A 188 6.84 11.83 4.19
N ILE A 189 7.58 10.73 4.13
CA ILE A 189 7.46 9.59 5.03
C ILE A 189 8.81 9.42 5.73
N THR A 190 8.81 9.46 7.06
CA THR A 190 10.02 9.24 7.86
C THR A 190 9.88 7.95 8.66
N PHE A 191 10.86 7.06 8.52
CA PHE A 191 11.00 5.86 9.33
C PHE A 191 11.91 6.18 10.51
N LYS A 192 11.46 5.90 11.73
CA LYS A 192 12.18 6.21 12.96
C LYS A 192 12.35 4.97 13.83
N LYS A 193 13.59 4.73 14.26
CA LYS A 193 13.91 3.71 15.25
C LYS A 193 13.65 4.25 16.65
N ILE A 194 12.83 3.55 17.42
CA ILE A 194 12.45 3.95 18.79
C ILE A 194 13.02 3.03 19.88
N GLU A 195 13.58 1.88 19.50
CA GLU A 195 14.07 0.86 20.43
C GLU A 195 15.59 0.67 20.30
N PRO A 196 16.40 1.00 21.32
CA PRO A 196 17.86 0.91 21.23
C PRO A 196 18.39 -0.52 21.18
N GLY A 197 17.65 -1.51 21.69
CA GLY A 197 18.09 -2.90 21.86
C GLY A 197 18.08 -3.78 20.61
N CYS A 198 17.95 -3.22 19.41
CA CYS A 198 18.03 -3.95 18.14
C CYS A 198 18.79 -3.13 17.08
N ILE A 199 19.11 -3.76 15.95
CA ILE A 199 19.53 -3.05 14.74
C ILE A 199 18.35 -3.07 13.79
N LEU A 200 17.75 -1.91 13.52
CA LEU A 200 16.55 -1.82 12.69
C LEU A 200 16.95 -1.54 11.24
N LYS A 201 16.29 -2.24 10.30
CA LYS A 201 16.50 -2.12 8.86
C LYS A 201 15.20 -1.82 8.14
N VAL A 202 15.27 -0.93 7.14
CA VAL A 202 14.20 -0.70 6.16
C VAL A 202 14.79 -0.85 4.76
N GLY A 203 14.17 -1.70 3.94
CA GLY A 203 14.58 -1.91 2.55
C GLY A 203 14.33 -0.65 1.72
N ASN A 204 15.13 -0.43 0.68
CA ASN A 204 14.99 0.72 -0.23
C ASN A 204 13.86 0.52 -1.26
N VAL A 205 12.70 0.09 -0.81
CA VAL A 205 11.51 -0.11 -1.63
C VAL A 205 10.30 0.23 -0.79
N ILE A 206 9.45 1.09 -1.33
CA ILE A 206 8.14 1.39 -0.76
C ILE A 206 7.08 1.17 -1.84
N ASN A 207 5.94 0.66 -1.41
CA ASN A 207 4.76 0.53 -2.25
C ASN A 207 3.61 1.25 -1.54
N PHE A 208 2.79 1.97 -2.28
CA PHE A 208 1.58 2.56 -1.72
C PHE A 208 0.41 2.28 -2.63
N LYS A 209 -0.79 2.39 -2.05
CA LYS A 209 -2.04 2.20 -2.78
C LYS A 209 -2.99 3.35 -2.54
N SER A 210 -3.60 3.78 -3.62
CA SER A 210 -4.49 4.92 -3.67
C SER A 210 -5.76 4.50 -4.38
N LYS A 211 -6.90 5.08 -4.01
CA LYS A 211 -8.12 4.87 -4.78
C LYS A 211 -7.95 5.52 -6.14
N MET A 212 -8.39 4.82 -7.20
CA MET A 212 -8.49 5.47 -8.50
C MET A 212 -9.53 6.58 -8.41
N THR A 213 -9.07 7.82 -8.51
CA THR A 213 -9.98 8.96 -8.66
C THR A 213 -10.29 9.05 -10.15
N THR A 214 -11.52 8.74 -10.56
CA THR A 214 -11.96 9.00 -11.93
C THR A 214 -12.11 10.50 -12.12
N LEU A 215 -11.28 11.10 -12.98
CA LEU A 215 -11.42 12.46 -13.50
C LEU A 215 -12.76 12.66 -14.21
#